data_AF-A0A7Z8QX20-F1
#
_entry.id   AF-A0A7Z8QX20-F1
#
_cell.length_a   1.000
_cell.length_b   1.000
_cell.length_c   1.000
_cell.angle_alpha   90.00
_cell.angle_beta   90.00
_cell.angle_gamma   90.00
#
_symmetry.space_group_name_H-M   'P 1'
#
loop_
_entity.id
_entity.type
_entity.pdbx_description
1 polymer ?
#
loop_
_entity_poly.entity_id
_entity_poly.type
_entity_poly.pdbx_seq_one_letter_code
_entity_poly.pdbx_strand_id
1 'polypeptide(L)' 'MTPSIELQFNHYYTQHCKHLKLQGLQPKTIDAYSRAIRRIGEHFQGHLDNLSQEQLVDYFYDL' A
#
# COMPACT_ATOMS: atom_id res chain seq x y z
N MET A 1 17.59 -10.49 -5.17
CA MET A 1 16.68 -10.97 -4.11
C MET A 1 16.63 -9.89 -3.04
N THR A 2 15.54 -9.12 -2.96
CA THR A 2 15.25 -8.18 -1.87
C THR A 2 14.12 -8.74 -0.97
N PRO A 3 14.28 -9.97 -0.42
CA PRO A 3 13.24 -10.60 0.40
C PRO A 3 12.87 -9.74 1.62
N SER A 4 13.79 -8.90 2.09
CA SER A 4 13.52 -7.97 3.19
C SER A 4 12.39 -6.97 2.88
N ILE A 5 12.35 -6.42 1.67
CA ILE A 5 11.37 -5.38 1.31
C ILE A 5 9.99 -5.99 1.08
N GLU A 6 9.92 -7.14 0.39
CA GLU A 6 8.67 -7.86 0.18
C GLU A 6 8.05 -8.32 1.52
N LEU A 7 8.89 -8.86 2.43
CA LEU A 7 8.44 -9.26 3.76
C LEU A 7 7.95 -8.05 4.58
N GLN A 8 8.65 -6.92 4.51
CA GLN A 8 8.27 -5.68 5.20
C GLN A 8 6.96 -5.12 4.64
N PHE A 9 6.82 -5.06 3.32
CA PHE A 9 5.58 -4.62 2.67
C PHE A 9 4.40 -5.52 3.06
N ASN A 10 4.57 -6.86 3.01
CA ASN A 10 3.53 -7.80 3.40
C ASN A 10 3.14 -7.67 4.88
N HIS A 11 4.11 -7.39 5.74
CA HIS A 11 3.86 -7.11 7.15
C HIS A 11 2.98 -5.86 7.32
N TYR A 12 3.37 -4.73 6.71
CA TYR A 12 2.61 -3.48 6.78
C TYR A 12 1.24 -3.59 6.12
N TYR A 13 1.13 -4.25 4.97
CA TYR A 13 -0.14 -4.51 4.29
C TYR A 13 -1.09 -5.30 5.21
N THR A 14 -0.59 -6.34 5.88
CA THR A 14 -1.38 -7.12 6.83
C THR A 14 -1.85 -6.27 8.01
N GLN A 15 -0.98 -5.41 8.55
CA GLN A 15 -1.35 -4.49 9.63
C GLN A 15 -2.40 -3.48 9.17
N HIS A 16 -2.24 -2.90 7.98
CA HIS A 16 -3.20 -1.98 7.37
C HIS A 16 -4.60 -2.60 7.31
N CYS A 17 -4.74 -3.81 6.73
CA CYS A 17 -6.03 -4.50 6.67
C CYS A 17 -6.65 -4.76 8.05
N LYS A 18 -5.83 -5.13 9.06
CA LYS A 18 -6.29 -5.29 10.45
C LYS A 18 -6.80 -3.98 11.03
N HIS A 19 -6.08 -2.87 10.83
CA HIS A 19 -6.49 -1.56 11.31
C HIS A 19 -7.81 -1.10 10.67
N LEU A 20 -7.95 -1.23 9.35
CA LEU A 20 -9.20 -0.88 8.67
C LEU A 20 -10.41 -1.67 9.20
N LYS A 21 -10.21 -2.95 9.52
CA LYS A 21 -11.24 -3.78 10.15
C LYS A 21 -11.57 -3.32 11.57
N LEU A 22 -10.58 -2.99 12.38
CA LEU A 22 -10.77 -2.47 13.75
C LEU A 22 -11.46 -1.11 13.77
N GLN A 23 -11.26 -0.29 12.73
CA GLN A 23 -11.99 0.96 12.53
C GLN A 23 -13.48 0.77 12.18
N GLY A 24 -13.93 -0.47 11.97
CA GLY A 24 -15.34 -0.76 11.64
C GLY A 24 -15.73 -0.38 10.21
N LEU A 25 -14.77 -0.25 9.30
CA LEU A 25 -15.06 0.06 7.90
C LEU A 25 -15.81 -1.08 7.21
N GLN A 26 -16.68 -0.73 6.26
CA GLN A 26 -17.41 -1.73 5.47
C GLN A 26 -16.43 -2.58 4.64
N PRO A 27 -16.71 -3.88 4.40
CA PRO A 27 -15.84 -4.75 3.62
C PRO A 27 -15.44 -4.15 2.26
N LYS A 28 -16.40 -3.57 1.52
CA LYS A 28 -16.11 -2.91 0.23
C LYS A 28 -15.12 -1.74 0.33
N THR A 29 -15.11 -1.03 1.46
CA THR A 29 -14.18 0.07 1.72
C THR A 29 -12.80 -0.47 2.04
N ILE A 30 -12.73 -1.52 2.86
CA ILE A 30 -11.48 -2.24 3.15
C ILE A 30 -10.87 -2.76 1.84
N ASP A 31 -11.66 -3.44 1.01
CA ASP A 31 -11.20 -3.98 -0.27
C ASP A 31 -10.69 -2.88 -1.21
N ALA A 32 -11.39 -1.74 -1.29
CA ALA A 32 -10.95 -0.61 -2.10
C ALA A 32 -9.59 -0.04 -1.62
N TYR A 33 -9.44 0.17 -0.32
CA TYR A 33 -8.21 0.74 0.25
C TYR A 33 -7.04 -0.24 0.16
N SER A 34 -7.27 -1.51 0.49
CA SER A 34 -6.27 -2.57 0.33
C SER A 34 -5.80 -2.71 -1.11
N ARG A 35 -6.71 -2.62 -2.11
CA ARG A 35 -6.31 -2.62 -3.53
C ARG A 35 -5.46 -1.41 -3.90
N ALA A 36 -5.81 -0.22 -3.41
CA ALA A 36 -5.02 0.98 -3.66
C ALA A 36 -3.58 0.85 -3.13
N ILE A 37 -3.42 0.33 -1.90
CA ILE A 37 -2.10 0.05 -1.30
C ILE A 37 -1.32 -1.01 -2.08
N ARG A 38 -1.98 -2.05 -2.61
CA ARG A 38 -1.31 -3.02 -3.48
C ARG A 38 -0.84 -2.41 -4.80
N ARG A 39 -1.68 -1.62 -5.48
CA ARG A 39 -1.33 -0.98 -6.76
C ARG A 39 -0.13 -0.05 -6.61
N ILE A 40 -0.13 0.81 -5.58
CA ILE A 40 1.00 1.70 -5.32
C ILE A 40 2.24 0.91 -4.88
N GLY A 41 2.08 -0.15 -4.08
CA GLY A 41 3.16 -1.06 -3.70
C GLY A 41 3.81 -1.77 -4.89
N GLU A 42 3.02 -2.25 -5.85
CA GLU A 42 3.50 -2.87 -7.09
C GLU A 42 4.30 -1.86 -7.94
N HIS A 43 3.82 -0.62 -8.05
CA HIS A 43 4.52 0.43 -8.79
C HIS A 43 5.89 0.79 -8.18
N PHE A 44 5.96 0.95 -6.85
CA PHE A 44 7.19 1.29 -6.14
C PHE A 44 7.99 0.08 -5.63
N GLN A 45 7.68 -1.13 -6.11
CA GLN A 45 8.37 -2.37 -5.72
C GLN A 45 8.41 -2.61 -4.19
N GLY A 46 7.36 -2.22 -3.48
CA GLY A 46 7.21 -2.34 -2.03
C GLY A 46 7.88 -1.22 -1.22
N HIS A 47 8.59 -0.28 -1.84
CA HIS A 47 9.25 0.84 -1.16
C HIS A 47 8.29 2.02 -0.93
N LEU A 48 7.53 1.97 0.17
CA LEU A 48 6.56 3.02 0.50
C LEU A 48 7.02 3.98 1.62
N ASP A 49 8.09 3.66 2.35
CA ASP A 49 8.49 4.39 3.56
C ASP A 49 9.00 5.82 3.28
N ASN A 50 9.56 6.07 2.09
CA ASN A 50 10.26 7.31 1.75
C ASN A 50 9.87 7.83 0.35
N LEU A 51 8.59 7.80 0.00
CA LEU A 51 8.11 8.37 -1.27
C LEU A 51 8.22 9.90 -1.26
N SER A 52 8.84 10.46 -2.28
CA SER A 52 8.86 11.91 -2.49
C SER A 52 7.53 12.42 -3.05
N GLN A 53 7.25 13.70 -2.86
CA GLN A 53 6.06 14.33 -3.44
C GLN A 53 6.07 14.23 -4.98
N GLU A 54 7.24 14.40 -5.61
CA GLU A 54 7.39 14.29 -7.07
C GLU A 54 7.04 12.89 -7.57
N GLN A 55 7.55 11.85 -6.89
CA GLN A 55 7.21 10.46 -7.21
C GLN A 55 5.70 10.19 -7.12
N LEU A 56 5.04 10.76 -6.11
CA LEU A 56 3.59 10.64 -5.97
C LEU A 56 2.83 11.39 -7.07
N VAL A 57 3.29 12.59 -7.46
CA VAL A 57 2.68 13.37 -8.55
C VAL A 57 2.75 12.60 -9.86
N ASP A 58 3.92 12.06 -10.21
CA ASP A 58 4.10 11.29 -11.44
C ASP A 58 3.22 10.03 -11.42
N TYR A 59 3.22 9.28 -10.31
CA TYR A 59 2.38 8.09 -10.15
C TYR A 59 0.89 8.37 -10.34
N PHE A 60 0.38 9.47 -9.76
CA PHE A 60 -1.03 9.83 -9.89
C PHE A 60 -1.38 10.43 -11.25
N TYR A 61 -0.42 11.03 -11.96
CA TYR A 61 -0.61 11.49 -13.34
C TYR A 61 -0.75 10.31 -14.32
N ASP A 62 -0.02 9.21 -14.09
CA ASP A 62 -0.03 8.01 -14.93
C ASP A 62 -1.20 7.03 -14.65
N LEU A 63 -2.06 7.32 -13.65
CA LEU A 63 -3.03 6.38 -13.05
C LEU A 63 -4.36 6.22 -13.80
#